data_AF-A0AAD3NZ36-F1
#
_entry.id   AF-A0AAD3NZ36-F1
#
_cell.length_a   1.000
_cell.length_b   1.000
_cell.length_c   1.000
_cell.angle_alpha   90.00
_cell.angle_beta   90.00
_cell.angle_gamma   90.00
#
_symmetry.space_group_name_H-M   'P 1'
#
loop_
_entity.id
_entity.type
_entity.pdbx_description
1 polymer ?
#
loop_
_entity_poly.entity_id
_entity_poly.type
_entity_poly.pdbx_seq_one_letter_code
_entity_poly.pdbx_strand_id
1 'polypeptide(L)'
;MLGFAAGIAATSTGHRHPKVIEAVQRQMQVFTHTCFHVAPYETYVDLAERLNALTPGDFARKTMPATTGAEAVENAVKMARAFTGRSGVIAFNGAFHGRMSLGMALTGKVAPYSRFRRHAARGPSRPCPQPMTRVSVAQAVAHLEALFASSADPRRVAAIIVKPVQGEGGFNIAPPEFLAALRRICDTHDIVLIGDEIQAGMARNGRMFRFQHSGIAPDLVTMAKGLAGGVPLPAVTGRPGSSMRRPPADWVAPMPATLWQLRRRW
;
A
#
# COMPACT_ATOMS: atom_id res chain seq x y z
N MET A 1 -7.22 31.53 -0.51
CA MET A 1 -7.43 30.57 0.60
C MET A 1 -6.12 29.85 0.88
N LEU A 2 -5.70 29.75 2.14
CA LEU A 2 -4.50 28.99 2.53
C LEU A 2 -4.78 27.48 2.39
N GLY A 3 -3.82 26.73 1.82
CA GLY A 3 -4.01 25.34 1.39
C GLY A 3 -3.62 24.27 2.41
N PHE A 4 -4.11 24.31 3.65
CA PHE A 4 -3.73 23.37 4.71
C PHE A 4 -4.20 21.92 4.51
N ALA A 5 -5.14 21.67 3.58
CA ALA A 5 -5.62 20.33 3.27
C ALA A 5 -4.72 19.56 2.28
N ALA A 6 -3.91 20.27 1.49
CA ALA A 6 -3.10 19.72 0.39
C ALA A 6 -3.87 18.72 -0.51
N GLY A 7 -5.15 18.99 -0.80
CA GLY A 7 -6.00 18.08 -1.58
C GLY A 7 -6.11 16.68 -0.96
N ILE A 8 -6.23 16.59 0.37
CA ILE A 8 -6.16 15.34 1.14
C ILE A 8 -4.78 14.69 0.95
N ALA A 9 -3.72 15.46 1.23
CA ALA A 9 -2.31 15.07 1.07
C ALA A 9 -1.87 14.64 -0.35
N ALA A 10 -2.64 14.98 -1.40
CA ALA A 10 -2.31 14.69 -2.78
C ALA A 10 -1.33 15.70 -3.41
N THR A 11 -1.39 16.97 -3.01
CA THR A 11 -0.55 18.04 -3.57
C THR A 11 0.64 18.33 -2.66
N SER A 12 1.42 17.29 -2.32
CA SER A 12 2.63 17.42 -1.47
C SER A 12 3.67 18.41 -2.02
N THR A 13 3.75 18.55 -3.34
CA THR A 13 4.63 19.52 -4.03
C THR A 13 3.99 20.91 -4.20
N GLY A 14 2.82 21.15 -3.63
CA GLY A 14 2.01 22.33 -3.91
C GLY A 14 1.16 22.20 -5.17
N HIS A 15 0.22 23.15 -5.35
CA HIS A 15 -0.62 23.20 -6.54
C HIS A 15 0.17 23.67 -7.75
N ARG A 16 -0.01 23.00 -8.91
CA ARG A 16 0.59 23.39 -10.19
C ARG A 16 2.11 23.56 -10.13
N HIS A 17 2.81 22.67 -9.42
CA HIS A 17 4.27 22.72 -9.35
C HIS A 17 4.88 22.76 -10.78
N PRO A 18 5.70 23.76 -11.15
CA PRO A 18 6.09 23.99 -12.55
C PRO A 18 6.68 22.76 -13.25
N LYS A 19 7.57 22.03 -12.56
CA LYS A 19 8.17 20.80 -13.09
C LYS A 19 7.16 19.68 -13.37
N VAL A 20 6.07 19.60 -12.60
CA VAL A 20 5.01 18.60 -12.81
C VAL A 20 4.17 18.98 -14.01
N ILE A 21 3.77 20.25 -14.11
CA ILE A 21 2.97 20.76 -15.24
C ILE A 21 3.74 20.60 -16.55
N GLU A 22 5.01 20.99 -16.59
CA GLU A 22 5.85 20.85 -17.77
C GLU A 22 6.01 19.39 -18.19
N ALA A 23 6.24 18.47 -17.25
CA ALA A 23 6.36 17.04 -17.54
C ALA A 23 5.07 16.45 -18.13
N VAL A 24 3.91 16.85 -17.59
CA VAL A 24 2.60 16.45 -18.13
C VAL A 24 2.40 17.03 -19.53
N GLN A 25 2.63 18.33 -19.73
CA GLN A 25 2.47 18.98 -21.04
C GLN A 25 3.34 18.33 -22.10
N ARG A 26 4.61 18.05 -21.79
CA ARG A 26 5.54 17.37 -22.70
C ARG A 26 5.04 15.97 -23.06
N GLN A 27 4.61 15.17 -22.07
CA GLN A 27 4.11 13.82 -22.34
C GLN A 27 2.86 13.84 -23.24
N MET A 28 1.96 14.80 -23.04
CA MET A 28 0.74 14.94 -23.86
C MET A 28 1.04 15.25 -25.34
N GLN A 29 2.21 15.79 -25.68
CA GLN A 29 2.64 15.99 -27.08
C GLN A 29 3.19 14.72 -27.74
N VAL A 30 3.48 13.67 -26.95
CA VAL A 30 3.99 12.39 -27.47
C VAL A 30 2.86 11.37 -27.59
N PHE A 31 2.17 11.10 -26.48
CA PHE A 31 0.95 10.28 -26.44
C PHE A 31 0.25 10.42 -25.08
N THR A 32 -1.06 10.15 -25.07
CA THR A 32 -1.87 10.13 -23.85
C THR A 32 -1.89 8.76 -23.18
N HIS A 33 -2.04 7.68 -23.95
CA HIS A 33 -2.14 6.32 -23.45
C HIS A 33 -1.81 5.29 -24.54
N THR A 34 -1.01 4.28 -24.20
CA THR A 34 -0.67 3.17 -25.11
C THR A 34 -1.05 1.80 -24.56
N CYS A 35 -1.59 1.74 -23.33
CA CYS A 35 -1.67 0.54 -22.50
C CYS A 35 -0.29 -0.13 -22.36
N PHE A 36 0.32 -0.05 -21.17
CA PHE A 36 1.68 -0.57 -20.96
C PHE A 36 1.84 -2.06 -21.34
N HIS A 37 0.78 -2.86 -21.21
CA HIS A 37 0.77 -4.27 -21.61
C HIS A 37 0.77 -4.51 -23.13
N VAL A 38 0.32 -3.52 -23.92
CA VAL A 38 0.27 -3.59 -25.39
C VAL A 38 1.50 -2.95 -26.00
N ALA A 39 1.78 -1.70 -25.61
CA ALA A 39 2.92 -0.93 -26.10
C ALA A 39 3.60 -0.25 -24.90
N PRO A 40 4.68 -0.86 -24.37
CA PRO A 40 5.35 -0.35 -23.18
C PRO A 40 6.12 0.93 -23.47
N TYR A 41 6.38 1.70 -22.41
CA TYR A 41 7.06 2.99 -22.50
C TYR A 41 8.00 3.21 -21.31
N GLU A 42 9.10 3.92 -21.57
CA GLU A 42 10.24 4.07 -20.66
C GLU A 42 9.86 4.69 -19.32
N THR A 43 8.99 5.71 -19.32
CA THR A 43 8.61 6.43 -18.09
C THR A 43 7.90 5.56 -17.05
N TYR A 44 7.26 4.45 -17.47
CA TYR A 44 6.73 3.45 -16.54
C TYR A 44 7.85 2.69 -15.83
N VAL A 45 8.87 2.27 -16.59
CA VAL A 45 10.01 1.50 -16.10
C VAL A 45 10.88 2.36 -15.17
N ASP A 46 11.18 3.60 -15.58
CA ASP A 46 11.92 4.57 -14.78
C ASP A 46 11.25 4.83 -13.44
N LEU A 47 9.93 5.03 -13.45
CA LEU A 47 9.15 5.21 -12.23
C LEU A 47 9.24 3.96 -11.34
N ALA A 48 9.04 2.77 -11.93
CA ALA A 48 9.08 1.52 -11.20
C ALA A 48 10.44 1.31 -10.52
N GLU A 49 11.55 1.62 -11.19
CA GLU A 49 12.90 1.49 -10.66
C GLU A 49 13.20 2.49 -9.56
N ARG A 50 12.78 3.75 -9.73
CA ARG A 50 12.89 4.77 -8.67
C ARG A 50 12.11 4.35 -7.42
N LEU A 51 10.90 3.82 -7.59
CA LEU A 51 10.09 3.33 -6.47
C LEU A 51 10.67 2.07 -5.82
N ASN A 52 11.25 1.17 -6.60
CA ASN A 52 12.00 0.03 -6.07
C ASN A 52 13.17 0.50 -5.19
N ALA A 53 13.94 1.50 -5.63
CA ALA A 53 15.08 2.01 -4.86
C ALA A 53 14.67 2.75 -3.58
N LEU A 54 13.52 3.44 -3.59
CA LEU A 54 13.09 4.30 -2.47
C LEU A 54 12.32 3.55 -1.38
N THR A 55 11.67 2.44 -1.70
CA THR A 55 10.81 1.75 -0.72
C THR A 55 11.63 1.04 0.36
N PRO A 56 11.11 0.90 1.61
CA PRO A 56 11.91 0.43 2.75
C PRO A 56 12.28 -1.07 2.69
N GLY A 57 13.51 -1.45 3.08
CA GLY A 57 13.99 -2.83 3.21
C GLY A 57 15.25 -3.13 2.39
N ASP A 58 15.80 -4.34 2.50
CA ASP A 58 16.97 -4.79 1.74
C ASP A 58 16.66 -6.09 0.99
N PHE A 59 15.82 -5.96 -0.04
CA PHE A 59 15.43 -7.06 -0.90
C PHE A 59 15.08 -6.53 -2.29
N ALA A 60 15.19 -7.40 -3.30
CA ALA A 60 14.76 -7.09 -4.66
C ALA A 60 13.27 -6.73 -4.69
N ARG A 61 12.88 -5.82 -5.57
CA ARG A 61 11.49 -5.30 -5.64
C ARG A 61 11.01 -5.20 -7.05
N LYS A 62 9.69 -5.24 -7.19
CA LYS A 62 8.99 -4.85 -8.41
C LYS A 62 7.86 -3.90 -8.04
N THR A 63 7.55 -3.01 -8.98
CA THR A 63 6.51 -2.00 -8.82
C THR A 63 5.48 -2.15 -9.94
N MET A 64 4.21 -2.05 -9.56
CA MET A 64 3.06 -2.03 -10.45
C MET A 64 2.26 -0.73 -10.21
N PRO A 65 2.41 0.27 -11.09
CA PRO A 65 1.50 1.41 -11.18
C PRO A 65 0.02 1.00 -11.31
N ALA A 66 -0.86 1.87 -10.83
CA ALA A 66 -2.32 1.76 -10.94
C ALA A 66 -2.92 3.14 -11.28
N THR A 67 -4.25 3.28 -11.23
CA THR A 67 -4.97 4.54 -11.49
C THR A 67 -5.52 5.16 -10.20
N THR A 68 -6.01 4.33 -9.27
CA THR A 68 -6.50 4.80 -7.96
C THR A 68 -5.84 4.12 -6.75
N GLY A 69 -5.79 4.82 -5.61
CA GLY A 69 -5.27 4.23 -4.38
C GLY A 69 -6.08 3.00 -3.93
N ALA A 70 -7.36 2.94 -4.29
CA ALA A 70 -8.18 1.76 -4.06
C ALA A 70 -7.70 0.57 -4.90
N GLU A 71 -7.40 0.77 -6.20
CA GLU A 71 -6.82 -0.27 -7.06
C GLU A 71 -5.46 -0.75 -6.57
N ALA A 72 -4.63 0.16 -6.02
CA ALA A 72 -3.36 -0.22 -5.41
C ALA A 72 -3.59 -1.16 -4.21
N VAL A 73 -4.55 -0.86 -3.33
CA VAL A 73 -4.93 -1.76 -2.23
C VAL A 73 -5.48 -3.09 -2.75
N GLU A 74 -6.38 -3.07 -3.74
CA GLU A 74 -6.95 -4.32 -4.27
C GLU A 74 -5.90 -5.21 -4.91
N ASN A 75 -4.96 -4.63 -5.67
CA ASN A 75 -3.88 -5.40 -6.26
C ASN A 75 -2.88 -5.89 -5.22
N ALA A 76 -2.57 -5.12 -4.17
CA ALA A 76 -1.73 -5.60 -3.08
C ALA A 76 -2.36 -6.82 -2.37
N VAL A 77 -3.67 -6.80 -2.12
CA VAL A 77 -4.38 -7.95 -1.55
C VAL A 77 -4.42 -9.13 -2.53
N LYS A 78 -4.66 -8.90 -3.82
CA LYS A 78 -4.61 -9.95 -4.85
C LYS A 78 -3.23 -10.61 -4.90
N MET A 79 -2.16 -9.82 -4.88
CA MET A 79 -0.78 -10.30 -4.84
C MET A 79 -0.52 -11.15 -3.59
N ALA A 80 -0.94 -10.69 -2.42
CA ALA A 80 -0.79 -11.46 -1.18
C ALA A 80 -1.57 -12.78 -1.20
N ARG A 81 -2.81 -12.78 -1.70
CA ARG A 81 -3.63 -14.00 -1.83
C ARG A 81 -3.04 -14.98 -2.82
N ALA A 82 -2.60 -14.49 -3.98
CA ALA A 82 -1.94 -15.31 -4.98
C ALA A 82 -0.64 -15.94 -4.46
N PHE A 83 0.16 -15.17 -3.72
CA PHE A 83 1.41 -15.65 -3.13
C PHE A 83 1.16 -16.72 -2.07
N THR A 84 0.24 -16.48 -1.14
CA THR A 84 0.02 -17.37 0.00
C THR A 84 -0.89 -18.56 -0.33
N GLY A 85 -1.72 -18.45 -1.37
CA GLY A 85 -2.85 -19.36 -1.61
C GLY A 85 -3.99 -19.20 -0.61
N ARG A 86 -3.98 -18.13 0.21
CA ARG A 86 -4.90 -17.90 1.32
C ARG A 86 -5.87 -16.77 0.96
N SER A 87 -7.03 -16.69 1.63
CA SER A 87 -8.06 -15.70 1.31
C SER A 87 -8.24 -14.62 2.38
N GLY A 88 -7.92 -14.92 3.64
CA GLY A 88 -8.14 -14.04 4.78
C GLY A 88 -7.28 -12.78 4.73
N VAL A 89 -7.86 -11.64 5.12
CA VAL A 89 -7.15 -10.36 5.24
C VAL A 89 -7.55 -9.71 6.55
N ILE A 90 -6.56 -9.20 7.29
CA ILE A 90 -6.76 -8.51 8.55
C ILE A 90 -6.47 -7.02 8.36
N ALA A 91 -7.44 -6.18 8.72
CA ALA A 91 -7.31 -4.72 8.80
C ALA A 91 -7.81 -4.24 10.16
N PHE A 92 -7.50 -3.00 10.52
CA PHE A 92 -7.70 -2.47 11.87
C PHE A 92 -8.86 -1.47 11.97
N ASN A 93 -9.41 -1.33 13.17
CA ASN A 93 -10.37 -0.28 13.51
C ASN A 93 -9.77 1.09 13.19
N GLY A 94 -10.61 2.03 12.71
CA GLY A 94 -10.16 3.37 12.30
C GLY A 94 -9.45 3.45 10.94
N ALA A 95 -9.11 2.31 10.32
CA ALA A 95 -8.47 2.31 9.01
C ALA A 95 -9.40 2.77 7.88
N PHE A 96 -8.80 3.27 6.78
CA PHE A 96 -9.47 3.59 5.53
C PHE A 96 -8.60 3.16 4.35
N HIS A 97 -9.12 2.25 3.55
CA HIS A 97 -8.40 1.58 2.45
C HIS A 97 -9.11 1.74 1.10
N GLY A 98 -9.93 2.77 0.95
CA GLY A 98 -10.65 3.09 -0.28
C GLY A 98 -12.13 2.71 -0.25
N ARG A 99 -12.82 3.02 -1.35
CA ARG A 99 -14.28 2.92 -1.47
C ARG A 99 -14.78 1.84 -2.45
N MET A 100 -13.86 1.08 -3.05
CA MET A 100 -14.22 -0.13 -3.79
C MET A 100 -14.63 -1.24 -2.81
N SER A 101 -15.29 -2.29 -3.31
CA SER A 101 -15.92 -3.33 -2.47
C SER A 101 -14.96 -3.92 -1.43
N LEU A 102 -13.74 -4.29 -1.84
CA LEU A 102 -12.72 -4.82 -0.93
C LEU A 102 -12.22 -3.74 0.04
N GLY A 103 -11.88 -2.55 -0.45
CA GLY A 103 -11.45 -1.44 0.41
C GLY A 103 -12.48 -1.06 1.47
N MET A 104 -13.77 -1.15 1.14
CA MET A 104 -14.89 -0.94 2.07
C MET A 104 -14.97 -2.04 3.14
N ALA A 105 -14.70 -3.30 2.76
CA ALA A 105 -14.63 -4.40 3.72
C ALA A 105 -13.45 -4.24 4.70
N LEU A 106 -12.34 -3.65 4.24
CA LEU A 106 -11.14 -3.39 5.04
C LEU A 106 -11.20 -2.06 5.84
N THR A 107 -12.17 -1.18 5.54
CA THR A 107 -12.30 0.13 6.19
C THR A 107 -12.96 -0.01 7.57
N GLY A 108 -12.22 0.39 8.61
CA GLY A 108 -12.62 0.31 10.02
C GLY A 108 -13.37 1.54 10.55
N LYS A 109 -13.51 2.61 9.77
CA LYS A 109 -14.25 3.83 10.14
C LYS A 109 -15.76 3.69 9.86
N VAL A 110 -16.60 3.97 10.87
CA VAL A 110 -18.06 3.77 10.81
C VAL A 110 -18.74 4.79 9.92
N ALA A 111 -18.72 6.07 10.27
CA ALA A 111 -19.37 7.10 9.47
C ALA A 111 -18.36 7.73 8.49
N PRO A 112 -18.74 8.01 7.23
CA PRO A 112 -20.00 7.66 6.55
C PRO A 112 -19.97 6.27 5.87
N TYR A 113 -18.92 5.47 6.05
CA TYR A 113 -18.60 4.34 5.18
C TYR A 113 -19.39 3.05 5.48
N SER A 114 -19.71 2.78 6.74
CA SER A 114 -20.37 1.54 7.17
C SER A 114 -21.69 1.25 6.45
N ARG A 115 -22.48 2.28 6.09
CA ARG A 115 -23.73 2.13 5.33
C ARG A 115 -23.57 1.51 3.93
N PHE A 116 -22.35 1.56 3.39
CA PHE A 116 -22.04 1.00 2.06
C PHE A 116 -21.45 -0.42 2.15
N ARG A 117 -21.26 -0.97 3.36
CA ARG A 117 -20.78 -2.36 3.54
C ARG A 117 -21.96 -3.31 3.34
N ARG A 118 -22.10 -3.86 2.13
CA ARG A 118 -23.24 -4.69 1.77
C ARG A 118 -23.34 -6.01 2.55
N HIS A 119 -22.24 -6.58 3.06
CA HIS A 119 -22.19 -7.98 3.52
C HIS A 119 -21.17 -8.29 4.64
N ALA A 120 -21.05 -7.45 5.67
CA ALA A 120 -20.24 -7.85 6.82
C ALA A 120 -20.92 -7.45 8.12
N ALA A 121 -21.45 -8.45 8.84
CA ALA A 121 -21.41 -8.40 10.30
C ALA A 121 -20.01 -7.90 10.68
N ARG A 122 -19.93 -6.90 11.57
CA ARG A 122 -18.63 -6.45 12.07
C ARG A 122 -17.92 -7.68 12.61
N GLY A 123 -16.88 -8.13 11.91
CA GLY A 123 -15.99 -9.14 12.45
C GLY A 123 -15.43 -8.67 13.80
N PRO A 124 -14.79 -9.57 14.56
CA PRO A 124 -14.20 -9.24 15.85
C PRO A 124 -13.34 -7.97 15.77
N SER A 125 -13.42 -7.15 16.82
CA SER A 125 -12.71 -5.88 16.94
C SER A 125 -11.21 -6.08 16.77
N ARG A 126 -10.59 -5.26 15.91
CA ARG A 126 -9.15 -5.32 15.61
C ARG A 126 -8.54 -3.95 15.94
N PRO A 127 -8.36 -3.63 17.23
CA PRO A 127 -7.97 -2.29 17.61
C PRO A 127 -6.54 -1.97 17.16
N CYS A 128 -6.31 -0.75 16.71
CA CYS A 128 -4.97 -0.20 16.53
C CYS A 128 -4.61 0.57 17.82
N PRO A 129 -3.34 0.53 18.29
CA PRO A 129 -2.94 1.33 19.44
C PRO A 129 -3.22 2.80 19.20
N GLN A 130 -3.87 3.45 20.17
CA GLN A 130 -4.28 4.85 20.05
C GLN A 130 -4.47 5.47 21.44
N PRO A 131 -3.84 6.61 21.74
CA PRO A 131 -3.94 7.25 23.05
C PRO A 131 -5.39 7.59 23.46
N MET A 132 -6.19 8.11 22.53
CA MET A 132 -7.57 8.54 22.81
C MET A 132 -8.49 7.39 23.24
N THR A 133 -8.29 6.19 22.69
CA THR A 133 -9.07 4.99 23.06
C THR A 133 -8.39 4.17 24.16
N ARG A 134 -7.22 4.63 24.64
CA ARG A 134 -6.38 3.97 25.66
C ARG A 134 -6.01 2.52 25.30
N VAL A 135 -6.00 2.20 24.01
CA VAL A 135 -5.51 0.90 23.54
C VAL A 135 -4.00 0.94 23.52
N SER A 136 -3.38 0.15 24.39
CA SER A 136 -1.94 -0.08 24.40
C SER A 136 -1.52 -1.05 23.28
N VAL A 137 -0.22 -1.07 22.99
CA VAL A 137 0.39 -2.00 22.04
C VAL A 137 0.14 -3.45 22.47
N ALA A 138 0.36 -3.76 23.75
CA ALA A 138 0.14 -5.09 24.31
C ALA A 138 -1.30 -5.56 24.13
N GLN A 139 -2.28 -4.68 24.39
CA GLN A 139 -3.69 -5.01 24.17
C GLN A 139 -3.99 -5.25 22.69
N ALA A 140 -3.48 -4.44 21.77
CA ALA A 140 -3.72 -4.63 20.34
C ALA A 140 -3.13 -5.96 19.82
N VAL A 141 -1.94 -6.32 20.29
CA VAL A 141 -1.30 -7.61 19.98
C VAL A 141 -2.09 -8.77 20.57
N ALA A 142 -2.47 -8.70 21.85
CA ALA A 142 -3.27 -9.73 22.51
C ALA A 142 -4.63 -9.96 21.82
N HIS A 143 -5.27 -8.90 21.31
CA HIS A 143 -6.50 -9.06 20.51
C HIS A 143 -6.25 -9.79 19.19
N LEU A 144 -5.10 -9.57 18.55
CA LEU A 144 -4.73 -10.26 17.32
C LEU A 144 -4.40 -11.74 17.58
N GLU A 145 -3.71 -12.03 18.68
CA GLU A 145 -3.46 -13.42 19.12
C GLU A 145 -4.75 -14.14 19.50
N ALA A 146 -5.65 -13.49 20.24
CA ALA A 146 -6.96 -14.03 20.57
C ALA A 146 -7.82 -14.26 19.30
N LEU A 147 -7.72 -13.38 18.31
CA LEU A 147 -8.35 -13.57 17.00
C LEU A 147 -7.85 -14.86 16.32
N PHE A 148 -6.53 -15.09 16.35
CA PHE A 148 -5.93 -16.29 15.79
C PHE A 148 -6.27 -17.58 16.54
N ALA A 149 -6.39 -17.50 17.86
CA ALA A 149 -6.76 -18.65 18.69
C ALA A 149 -8.24 -19.04 18.57
N SER A 150 -9.12 -18.12 18.15
CA SER A 150 -10.58 -18.34 18.20
C SER A 150 -11.29 -18.33 16.85
N SER A 151 -11.01 -17.34 15.99
CA SER A 151 -11.94 -16.98 14.91
C SER A 151 -11.28 -16.85 13.54
N ALA A 152 -9.94 -16.83 13.47
CA ALA A 152 -9.21 -16.76 12.21
C ALA A 152 -7.98 -17.67 12.25
N ASP A 153 -8.04 -18.83 11.62
CA ASP A 153 -6.85 -19.69 11.44
C ASP A 153 -5.75 -18.91 10.69
N PRO A 154 -4.56 -18.67 11.28
CA PRO A 154 -3.46 -17.97 10.63
C PRO A 154 -3.07 -18.56 9.27
N ARG A 155 -3.22 -19.88 9.10
CA ARG A 155 -2.93 -20.59 7.85
C ARG A 155 -3.91 -20.24 6.72
N ARG A 156 -5.02 -19.57 7.03
CA ARG A 156 -6.00 -19.05 6.07
C ARG A 156 -5.87 -17.54 5.87
N VAL A 157 -4.93 -16.87 6.53
CA VAL A 157 -4.70 -15.43 6.41
C VAL A 157 -3.57 -15.16 5.43
N ALA A 158 -3.91 -14.46 4.34
CA ALA A 158 -2.97 -14.03 3.32
C ALA A 158 -2.18 -12.80 3.73
N ALA A 159 -2.86 -11.82 4.34
CA ALA A 159 -2.25 -10.54 4.65
C ALA A 159 -2.78 -9.88 5.93
N ILE A 160 -1.89 -9.13 6.57
CA ILE A 160 -2.24 -8.04 7.48
C ILE A 160 -1.96 -6.73 6.74
N ILE A 161 -2.96 -5.86 6.61
CA ILE A 161 -2.81 -4.51 6.04
C ILE A 161 -2.92 -3.47 7.15
N VAL A 162 -1.93 -2.57 7.22
CA VAL A 162 -1.85 -1.55 8.26
C VAL A 162 -1.40 -0.21 7.68
N LYS A 163 -1.96 0.88 8.22
CA LYS A 163 -1.51 2.24 7.95
C LYS A 163 -0.54 2.66 9.05
N PRO A 164 0.67 3.13 8.75
CA PRO A 164 1.60 3.58 9.78
C PRO A 164 1.14 4.93 10.39
N VAL A 165 0.28 5.67 9.67
CA VAL A 165 -0.59 6.71 10.23
C VAL A 165 -2.00 6.55 9.67
N GLN A 166 -2.99 6.37 10.55
CA GLN A 166 -4.40 6.34 10.17
C GLN A 166 -4.94 7.76 9.98
N GLY A 167 -4.82 8.26 8.75
CA GLY A 167 -5.41 9.53 8.31
C GLY A 167 -6.86 9.76 8.70
N GLU A 168 -7.76 9.14 7.94
CA GLU A 168 -9.21 9.23 8.15
C GLU A 168 -9.66 8.80 9.55
N GLY A 169 -8.87 7.94 10.22
CA GLY A 169 -9.11 7.49 11.58
C GLY A 169 -8.87 8.55 12.65
N GLY A 170 -8.31 9.71 12.29
CA GLY A 170 -7.98 10.81 13.20
C GLY A 170 -6.49 11.08 13.35
N PHE A 171 -5.69 10.81 12.31
CA PHE A 171 -4.22 10.88 12.34
C PHE A 171 -3.58 10.04 13.45
N ASN A 172 -4.12 8.84 13.70
CA ASN A 172 -3.57 7.94 14.72
C ASN A 172 -2.25 7.35 14.23
N ILE A 173 -1.17 7.65 14.94
CA ILE A 173 0.16 7.13 14.65
C ILE A 173 0.29 5.72 15.21
N ALA A 174 0.63 4.75 14.36
CA ALA A 174 0.97 3.41 14.82
C ALA A 174 2.35 3.46 15.52
N PRO A 175 2.47 3.04 16.79
CA PRO A 175 3.76 3.03 17.47
C PRO A 175 4.75 2.07 16.77
N PRO A 176 6.05 2.41 16.67
CA PRO A 176 7.06 1.54 16.06
C PRO A 176 7.06 0.11 16.63
N GLU A 177 6.90 -0.04 17.93
CA GLU A 177 6.83 -1.33 18.63
C GLU A 177 5.64 -2.18 18.20
N PHE A 178 4.52 -1.55 17.82
CA PHE A 178 3.36 -2.25 17.28
C PHE A 178 3.63 -2.75 15.85
N LEU A 179 4.23 -1.91 15.00
CA LEU A 179 4.61 -2.32 13.64
C LEU A 179 5.65 -3.44 13.66
N ALA A 180 6.59 -3.41 14.61
CA ALA A 180 7.54 -4.48 14.84
C ALA A 180 6.87 -5.78 15.32
N ALA A 181 5.86 -5.68 16.20
CA ALA A 181 5.07 -6.84 16.61
C ALA A 181 4.30 -7.46 15.43
N LEU A 182 3.67 -6.64 14.58
CA LEU A 182 3.00 -7.11 13.36
C LEU A 182 3.97 -7.79 12.40
N ARG A 183 5.18 -7.26 12.23
CA ARG A 183 6.23 -7.89 11.43
C ARG A 183 6.57 -9.29 11.95
N ARG A 184 6.84 -9.43 13.26
CA ARG A 184 7.11 -10.73 13.88
C ARG A 184 5.96 -11.71 13.68
N ILE A 185 4.72 -11.29 13.91
CA ILE A 185 3.52 -12.11 13.68
C ILE A 185 3.43 -12.57 12.23
N CYS A 186 3.69 -11.67 11.29
CA CYS A 186 3.69 -11.99 9.86
C CYS A 186 4.76 -13.02 9.51
N ASP A 187 5.96 -12.89 10.10
CA ASP A 187 7.07 -13.83 9.88
C ASP A 187 6.78 -15.20 10.50
N THR A 188 6.19 -15.26 11.69
CA THR A 188 5.83 -16.51 12.38
C THR A 188 4.78 -17.33 11.62
N HIS A 189 3.82 -16.67 10.95
CA HIS A 189 2.67 -17.33 10.33
C HIS A 189 2.70 -17.33 8.79
N ASP A 190 3.80 -16.88 8.17
CA ASP A 190 3.90 -16.68 6.72
C ASP A 190 2.76 -15.81 6.16
N ILE A 191 2.46 -14.71 6.84
CA ILE A 191 1.45 -13.73 6.43
C ILE A 191 2.15 -12.55 5.76
N VAL A 192 1.61 -12.03 4.66
CA VAL A 192 2.16 -10.86 3.98
C VAL A 192 1.81 -9.59 4.77
N LEU A 193 2.83 -8.78 5.11
CA LEU A 193 2.60 -7.46 5.68
C LEU A 193 2.44 -6.42 4.57
N ILE A 194 1.26 -5.81 4.49
CA ILE A 194 0.95 -4.72 3.56
C ILE A 194 0.99 -3.38 4.31
N GLY A 195 1.92 -2.51 3.92
CA GLY A 195 2.00 -1.14 4.40
C GLY A 195 1.21 -0.19 3.51
N ASP A 196 0.07 0.31 3.99
CA ASP A 196 -0.68 1.35 3.29
C ASP A 196 -0.12 2.74 3.61
N GLU A 197 0.77 3.19 2.73
CA GLU A 197 1.47 4.48 2.75
C GLU A 197 0.80 5.53 1.84
N ILE A 198 -0.42 5.26 1.35
CA ILE A 198 -1.11 6.15 0.39
C ILE A 198 -1.18 7.60 0.88
N GLN A 199 -1.38 7.81 2.18
CA GLN A 199 -1.43 9.15 2.76
C GLN A 199 -0.21 9.51 3.63
N ALA A 200 0.45 8.52 4.23
CA ALA A 200 1.56 8.73 5.14
C ALA A 200 2.93 8.81 4.43
N GLY A 201 3.02 8.27 3.21
CA GLY A 201 4.23 8.32 2.41
C GLY A 201 4.41 9.65 1.69
N MET A 202 5.32 9.64 0.71
CA MET A 202 5.66 10.78 -0.14
C MET A 202 6.09 11.99 0.69
N ALA A 203 7.07 11.78 1.56
CA ALA A 203 7.72 12.80 2.42
C ALA A 203 6.83 13.43 3.50
N ARG A 204 5.55 13.02 3.64
CA ARG A 204 4.57 13.64 4.55
C ARG A 204 5.01 13.66 6.02
N ASN A 205 5.85 12.69 6.43
CA ASN A 205 6.28 12.50 7.81
C ASN A 205 7.78 12.79 8.01
N GLY A 206 8.43 13.51 7.10
CA GLY A 206 9.87 13.84 7.18
C GLY A 206 10.80 12.77 6.60
N ARG A 207 10.28 11.60 6.22
CA ARG A 207 10.94 10.58 5.39
C ARG A 207 10.04 10.21 4.21
N MET A 208 10.62 9.63 3.15
CA MET A 208 9.87 9.26 1.94
C MET A 208 8.68 8.34 2.25
N PHE A 209 8.89 7.36 3.14
CA PHE A 209 7.85 6.47 3.64
C PHE A 209 7.86 6.48 5.17
N ARG A 210 6.68 6.51 5.80
CA ARG A 210 6.56 6.49 7.26
C ARG A 210 7.13 5.21 7.90
N PHE A 211 7.05 4.07 7.23
CA PHE A 211 7.65 2.81 7.71
C PHE A 211 9.16 2.93 7.94
N GLN A 212 9.86 3.88 7.31
CA GLN A 212 11.28 4.13 7.58
C GLN A 212 11.55 4.59 9.02
N HIS A 213 10.53 5.01 9.78
CA HIS A 213 10.66 5.34 11.21
C HIS A 213 10.45 4.13 12.14
N SER A 214 10.07 2.97 11.60
CA SER A 214 9.65 1.80 12.39
C SER A 214 10.72 0.71 12.52
N GLY A 215 11.83 0.82 11.78
CA GLY A 215 12.88 -0.20 11.77
C GLY A 215 12.50 -1.51 11.06
N ILE A 216 11.30 -1.61 10.48
CA ILE A 216 10.84 -2.79 9.72
C ILE A 216 10.43 -2.42 8.30
N ALA A 217 10.41 -3.44 7.43
CA ALA A 217 9.93 -3.33 6.05
C ALA A 217 8.66 -4.18 5.84
N PRO A 218 7.58 -3.58 5.30
CA PRO A 218 6.47 -4.35 4.75
C PRO A 218 6.90 -5.16 3.52
N ASP A 219 6.17 -6.24 3.24
CA ASP A 219 6.40 -7.06 2.04
C ASP A 219 5.84 -6.38 0.79
N LEU A 220 4.71 -5.68 0.94
CA LEU A 220 4.07 -4.84 -0.07
C LEU A 220 3.81 -3.45 0.51
N VAL A 221 4.02 -2.41 -0.29
CA VAL A 221 3.74 -1.01 0.04
C VAL A 221 2.79 -0.43 -1.00
N THR A 222 1.66 0.11 -0.57
CA THR A 222 0.75 0.85 -1.45
C THR A 222 0.96 2.34 -1.30
N MET A 223 0.94 3.07 -2.43
CA MET A 223 1.21 4.50 -2.48
C MET A 223 0.33 5.18 -3.54
N ALA A 224 -0.02 6.44 -3.31
CA ALA A 224 -0.80 7.28 -4.23
C ALA A 224 -0.63 8.75 -3.83
N LYS A 225 -1.66 9.57 -4.02
CA LYS A 225 -1.76 10.96 -3.53
C LYS A 225 -0.52 11.78 -3.89
N GLY A 226 0.36 12.03 -2.91
CA GLY A 226 1.57 12.83 -3.08
C GLY A 226 2.53 12.32 -4.15
N LEU A 227 2.38 11.06 -4.60
CA LEU A 227 3.29 10.41 -5.56
C LEU A 227 3.45 11.19 -6.87
N ALA A 228 2.38 11.81 -7.36
CA ALA A 228 2.43 12.57 -8.62
C ALA A 228 1.85 13.99 -8.50
N GLY A 229 1.93 14.59 -7.31
CA GLY A 229 1.59 16.00 -7.12
C GLY A 229 0.16 16.39 -7.53
N GLY A 230 -0.79 15.45 -7.42
CA GLY A 230 -2.20 15.64 -7.80
C GLY A 230 -2.62 14.98 -9.11
N VAL A 231 -1.68 14.44 -9.91
CA VAL A 231 -2.00 13.60 -11.07
C VAL A 231 -2.36 12.18 -10.60
N PRO A 232 -3.36 11.50 -11.20
CA PRO A 232 -3.66 10.10 -10.86
C PRO A 232 -2.49 9.16 -11.21
N LEU A 233 -1.67 8.83 -10.21
CA LEU A 233 -0.61 7.84 -10.33
C LEU A 233 -0.31 7.15 -8.99
N PRO A 234 -1.08 6.13 -8.62
CA PRO A 234 -0.76 5.20 -7.55
C PRO A 234 0.19 4.09 -7.99
N ALA A 235 0.74 3.36 -7.02
CA ALA A 235 1.52 2.16 -7.27
C ALA A 235 1.45 1.17 -6.09
N VAL A 236 1.80 -0.08 -6.37
CA VAL A 236 2.15 -1.09 -5.39
C VAL A 236 3.60 -1.49 -5.64
N THR A 237 4.44 -1.44 -4.61
CA THR A 237 5.81 -1.94 -4.68
C THR A 237 5.99 -3.05 -3.66
N GLY A 238 6.69 -4.11 -4.02
CA GLY A 238 6.99 -5.16 -3.06
C GLY A 238 7.93 -6.21 -3.60
N ARG A 239 8.14 -7.26 -2.80
CA ARG A 239 9.00 -8.39 -3.17
C ARG A 239 8.51 -9.02 -4.50
N PRO A 240 9.42 -9.40 -5.42
CA PRO A 240 9.07 -10.24 -6.55
C PRO A 240 8.51 -11.57 -6.05
N GLY A 241 7.47 -12.10 -6.71
CA GLY A 241 6.92 -13.42 -6.40
C GLY A 241 7.99 -14.52 -6.36
N SER A 242 9.01 -14.44 -7.23
CA SER A 242 10.16 -15.36 -7.28
C SER A 242 11.11 -15.32 -6.08
N SER A 243 11.11 -14.23 -5.31
CA SER A 243 11.99 -14.03 -4.14
C SER A 243 11.27 -14.25 -2.80
N MET A 244 9.97 -14.53 -2.83
CA MET A 244 9.18 -14.87 -1.66
C MET A 244 9.11 -16.40 -1.55
N ARG A 245 9.18 -16.97 -0.33
CA ARG A 245 9.46 -18.40 -0.01
C ARG A 245 8.64 -19.46 -0.77
N ARG A 246 7.58 -19.08 -1.49
CA ARG A 246 6.87 -19.90 -2.49
C ARG A 246 6.47 -19.04 -3.70
N PRO A 247 7.15 -19.12 -4.84
CA PRO A 247 6.69 -18.39 -6.02
C PRO A 247 5.35 -18.93 -6.51
N PRO A 248 4.30 -18.08 -6.66
CA PRO A 248 3.24 -18.38 -7.59
C PRO A 248 3.79 -18.26 -9.02
N ALA A 249 3.28 -19.11 -9.91
CA ALA A 249 3.64 -19.11 -11.33
C ALA A 249 3.49 -17.69 -11.94
N ASP A 250 4.59 -17.22 -12.53
CA ASP A 250 4.73 -16.20 -13.57
C ASP A 250 3.89 -14.91 -13.42
N TRP A 251 4.38 -13.96 -12.61
CA TRP A 251 3.77 -12.63 -12.38
C TRP A 251 4.35 -11.51 -13.23
N VAL A 252 5.02 -11.84 -14.32
CA VAL A 252 5.49 -10.88 -15.31
C VAL A 252 4.93 -11.37 -16.63
N ALA A 253 3.98 -10.65 -17.21
CA ALA A 253 3.75 -10.78 -18.65
C ALA A 253 5.15 -10.67 -19.28
N PRO A 254 5.61 -11.67 -20.06
CA PRO A 254 6.98 -11.69 -20.53
C PRO A 254 7.29 -10.33 -21.12
N MET A 255 8.29 -9.64 -20.57
CA MET A 255 8.73 -8.38 -21.17
C MET A 255 9.03 -8.71 -22.63
N PRO A 256 8.39 -8.03 -23.60
CA PRO A 256 8.77 -8.20 -24.99
C PRO A 256 10.28 -8.03 -25.09
N ALA A 257 10.96 -8.93 -25.81
CA ALA A 257 12.42 -8.91 -25.98
C ALA A 257 12.95 -7.54 -26.47
N THR A 258 12.06 -6.73 -27.06
CA THR A 258 12.32 -5.35 -27.51
C THR A 258 12.68 -4.37 -26.40
N LEU A 259 12.24 -4.58 -25.14
CA LEU A 259 12.63 -3.71 -24.02
C LEU A 259 14.04 -4.00 -23.48
N TRP A 260 14.50 -5.25 -23.58
CA TRP A 260 15.90 -5.59 -23.29
C TRP A 260 16.86 -4.89 -24.26
N GLN A 261 16.42 -4.62 -25.49
CA GLN A 261 17.23 -3.93 -26.50
C GLN A 261 17.36 -2.42 -26.25
N LEU A 262 16.40 -1.79 -25.56
CA LEU A 262 16.47 -0.36 -25.20
C LEU A 262 17.57 -0.06 -24.16
N ARG A 263 17.88 -1.01 -23.28
CA ARG A 263 18.97 -0.88 -22.28
C ARG A 263 20.37 -1.15 -22.82
N ARG A 264 20.53 -1.65 -24.06
CA ARG A 264 21.84 -1.93 -24.67
C ARG A 264 22.35 -0.82 -25.59
N ARG A 265 21.66 0.33 -25.63
CA ARG A 265 22.05 1.50 -26.44
C ARG A 265 22.59 2.69 -25.63
N TRP A 266 22.86 2.50 -24.33
CA TRP A 266 23.57 3.44 -23.46
C TRP A 266 24.44 2.69 -22.46
#